data_AF-A0A8J3KKC9-F1
#
_entry.id   AF-A0A8J3KKC9-F1
#
_cell.length_a   1.000
_cell.length_b   1.000
_cell.length_c   1.000
_cell.angle_alpha   90.00
_cell.angle_beta   90.00
_cell.angle_gamma   90.00
#
_symmetry.space_group_name_H-M   'P 1'
#
loop_
_entity.id
_entity.type
_entity.pdbx_description
1 polymer ?
#
loop_
_entity_poly.entity_id
_entity_poly.type
_entity_poly.pdbx_seq_one_letter_code
_entity_poly.pdbx_strand_id
1 'polypeptide(L)'
;MSACGRTLPTVSRKSFYDLRFGVAAGGAHKDTHYIRGSLDEVKADLAAELAEGMSHYLLCWYGADLALDVYQHGCLTRSIDLHPFLAIEVEGYPRITFAGPGRPLGHDFSSDEERGADDGSLSDLFFMGALEQATTVTVDWDRIDAPALRGEPALPGDLVIFGGPLVTDAEADTAAEQAPDEAGNLGYGYVDFEA
;
A
#
# COMPACT_ATOMS: atom_id res chain seq x y z
N MET A 1 -44.30 0.29 -21.12
CA MET A 1 -43.55 1.24 -20.28
C MET A 1 -43.03 0.47 -19.08
N SER A 2 -41.80 -0.04 -19.15
CA SER A 2 -41.18 -0.77 -18.04
C SER A 2 -40.18 0.16 -17.38
N ALA A 3 -40.41 0.51 -16.11
CA ALA A 3 -39.50 1.33 -15.34
C ALA A 3 -38.23 0.51 -15.08
N CYS A 4 -37.15 0.90 -15.73
CA CYS A 4 -35.80 0.44 -15.42
C CYS A 4 -35.46 1.01 -14.04
N GLY A 5 -35.62 0.18 -13.00
CA GLY A 5 -35.18 0.50 -11.66
C GLY A 5 -33.66 0.59 -11.68
N ARG A 6 -33.13 1.80 -11.89
CA ARG A 6 -31.77 2.11 -11.47
C ARG A 6 -31.80 2.07 -9.96
N THR A 7 -31.35 0.98 -9.38
CA THR A 7 -30.84 0.99 -8.02
C THR A 7 -29.78 2.08 -8.02
N LEU A 8 -30.08 3.22 -7.37
CA LEU A 8 -29.04 4.18 -7.00
C LEU A 8 -27.96 3.37 -6.27
N PRO A 9 -26.66 3.64 -6.47
CA PRO A 9 -25.63 2.95 -5.69
C PRO A 9 -26.00 3.16 -4.21
N THR A 10 -26.31 2.07 -3.52
CA THR A 10 -26.55 2.09 -2.09
C THR A 10 -25.25 2.48 -1.46
N VAL A 11 -25.19 3.72 -1.01
CA VAL A 11 -24.03 4.31 -0.36
C VAL A 11 -23.96 3.76 1.06
N SER A 12 -23.67 2.46 1.18
CA SER A 12 -23.42 1.83 2.46
C SER A 12 -21.98 2.13 2.88
N ARG A 13 -21.76 2.39 4.16
CA ARG A 13 -20.43 2.43 4.79
C ARG A 13 -19.75 1.06 4.70
N LYS A 14 -19.16 0.76 3.55
CA LYS A 14 -18.44 -0.49 3.30
C LYS A 14 -17.06 -0.46 3.94
N SER A 15 -16.61 -1.65 4.32
CA SER A 15 -15.26 -1.85 4.85
C SER A 15 -14.30 -2.18 3.70
N PHE A 16 -13.05 -1.76 3.82
CA PHE A 16 -12.04 -1.97 2.78
C PHE A 16 -10.63 -1.90 3.36
N TYR A 17 -9.67 -2.40 2.59
CA TYR A 17 -8.25 -2.19 2.79
C TYR A 17 -7.77 -1.10 1.83
N ASP A 18 -6.82 -0.30 2.29
CA ASP A 18 -6.03 0.58 1.44
C ASP A 18 -4.56 0.18 1.59
N LEU A 19 -3.97 -0.34 0.51
CA LEU A 19 -2.53 -0.48 0.41
C LEU A 19 -1.96 0.81 -0.16
N ARG A 20 -1.21 1.53 0.67
CA ARG A 20 -0.59 2.80 0.33
C ARG A 20 0.90 2.62 0.09
N PHE A 21 1.38 3.14 -1.03
CA PHE A 21 2.79 3.23 -1.35
C PHE A 21 3.11 4.62 -1.90
N GLY A 22 3.95 5.37 -1.19
CA GLY A 22 4.22 6.75 -1.55
C GLY A 22 5.55 7.29 -1.10
N VAL A 23 6.00 8.35 -1.76
CA VAL A 23 7.19 9.12 -1.44
C VAL A 23 6.77 10.58 -1.38
N ALA A 24 7.01 11.23 -0.25
CA ALA A 24 6.72 12.65 -0.09
C ALA A 24 7.43 13.49 -1.16
N ALA A 25 6.81 14.60 -1.57
CA ALA A 25 7.29 15.46 -2.65
C ALA A 25 8.78 15.85 -2.51
N GLY A 26 9.56 15.61 -3.57
CA GLY A 26 11.00 15.84 -3.60
C GLY A 26 11.64 15.47 -4.94
N GLY A 27 12.83 14.83 -4.90
CA GLY A 27 13.53 14.36 -6.12
C GLY A 27 12.83 13.19 -6.84
N ALA A 28 11.97 12.47 -6.11
CA ALA A 28 10.97 11.53 -6.63
C ALA A 28 9.62 11.84 -5.95
N HIS A 29 8.52 11.43 -6.56
CA HIS A 29 7.17 11.54 -6.00
C HIS A 29 6.34 10.34 -6.44
N LYS A 30 5.52 9.83 -5.53
CA LYS A 30 4.57 8.73 -5.75
C LYS A 30 3.50 8.82 -4.67
N ASP A 31 2.23 8.67 -5.01
CA ASP A 31 1.14 8.57 -4.04
C ASP A 31 0.06 7.60 -4.53
N THR A 32 0.40 6.31 -4.46
CA THR A 32 -0.43 5.22 -4.98
C THR A 32 -1.20 4.51 -3.88
N HIS A 33 -2.46 4.22 -4.18
CA HIS A 33 -3.43 3.60 -3.28
C HIS A 33 -4.16 2.47 -4.01
N TYR A 34 -4.28 1.32 -3.34
CA TYR A 34 -5.04 0.17 -3.83
C TYR A 34 -6.19 -0.13 -2.88
N ILE A 35 -7.39 0.34 -3.25
CA ILE A 35 -8.62 0.16 -2.48
C ILE A 35 -9.20 -1.23 -2.79
N ARG A 36 -9.20 -2.13 -1.80
CA ARG A 36 -9.56 -3.54 -1.96
C ARG A 36 -10.53 -4.07 -0.91
N GLY A 37 -11.31 -5.07 -1.32
CA GLY A 37 -12.32 -5.72 -0.48
C GLY A 37 -11.80 -6.97 0.22
N SER A 38 -10.55 -7.37 -0.05
CA SER A 38 -9.95 -8.59 0.50
C SER A 38 -8.44 -8.48 0.64
N LEU A 39 -7.87 -9.21 1.60
CA LEU A 39 -6.41 -9.30 1.76
C LEU A 39 -5.73 -10.04 0.61
N ASP A 40 -6.43 -10.93 -0.10
CA ASP A 40 -5.85 -11.64 -1.24
C ASP A 40 -5.58 -10.69 -2.41
N GLU A 41 -6.46 -9.72 -2.63
CA GLU A 41 -6.22 -8.66 -3.61
C GLU A 41 -5.06 -7.75 -3.16
N VAL A 42 -5.03 -7.33 -1.89
CA VAL A 42 -3.91 -6.56 -1.32
C VAL A 42 -2.57 -7.27 -1.53
N LYS A 43 -2.52 -8.59 -1.28
CA LYS A 43 -1.33 -9.41 -1.49
C LYS A 43 -0.89 -9.42 -2.96
N ALA A 44 -1.85 -9.54 -3.88
CA ALA A 44 -1.58 -9.56 -5.30
C ALA A 44 -1.07 -8.20 -5.80
N ASP A 45 -1.70 -7.09 -5.38
CA ASP A 45 -1.27 -5.74 -5.73
C ASP A 45 0.11 -5.44 -5.15
N LEU A 46 0.38 -5.77 -3.88
CA LEU A 46 1.69 -5.57 -3.27
C LEU A 46 2.78 -6.39 -3.99
N ALA A 47 2.47 -7.62 -4.38
CA ALA A 47 3.43 -8.45 -5.12
C ALA A 47 3.73 -7.87 -6.52
N ALA A 48 2.73 -7.32 -7.21
CA ALA A 48 2.92 -6.66 -8.50
C ALA A 48 3.74 -5.37 -8.34
N GLU A 49 3.41 -4.55 -7.34
CA GLU A 49 4.11 -3.32 -7.00
C GLU A 49 5.59 -3.56 -6.67
N LEU A 50 5.88 -4.60 -5.90
CA LEU A 50 7.24 -5.00 -5.52
C LEU A 50 7.97 -5.83 -6.61
N ALA A 51 7.34 -6.12 -7.75
CA ALA A 51 8.06 -6.72 -8.87
C ALA A 51 8.87 -5.67 -9.66
N GLU A 52 8.54 -4.39 -9.50
CA GLU A 52 9.15 -3.30 -10.25
C GLU A 52 10.47 -2.81 -9.62
N GLY A 53 11.51 -2.66 -10.43
CA GLY A 53 12.81 -2.12 -9.97
C GLY A 53 12.68 -0.74 -9.34
N MET A 54 11.78 0.09 -9.89
CA MET A 54 11.51 1.43 -9.37
C MET A 54 11.01 1.39 -7.92
N SER A 55 10.15 0.43 -7.56
CA SER A 55 9.64 0.31 -6.19
C SER A 55 10.74 0.00 -5.20
N HIS A 56 11.72 -0.85 -5.57
CA HIS A 56 12.91 -1.11 -4.75
C HIS A 56 13.77 0.14 -4.58
N TYR A 57 13.97 0.89 -5.67
CA TYR A 57 14.68 2.16 -5.61
C TYR A 57 14.00 3.14 -4.65
N LEU A 58 12.69 3.29 -4.73
CA LEU A 58 11.94 4.19 -3.84
C LEU A 58 11.98 3.74 -2.37
N LEU A 59 11.87 2.44 -2.10
CA LEU A 59 11.97 1.88 -0.74
C LEU A 59 13.36 2.04 -0.13
N CYS A 60 14.40 1.70 -0.89
CA CYS A 60 15.76 1.64 -0.39
C CYS A 60 16.47 3.01 -0.37
N TRP A 61 16.22 3.86 -1.37
CA TRP A 61 16.90 5.14 -1.52
C TRP A 61 16.08 6.32 -1.03
N TYR A 62 14.85 6.44 -1.50
CA TYR A 62 13.97 7.57 -1.14
C TYR A 62 13.23 7.38 0.17
N GLY A 63 13.29 6.19 0.76
CA GLY A 63 12.65 5.90 2.04
C GLY A 63 11.13 5.99 1.98
N ALA A 64 10.54 5.48 0.90
CA ALA A 64 9.10 5.46 0.68
C ALA A 64 8.31 4.96 1.89
N ASP A 65 7.12 5.51 2.08
CA ASP A 65 6.11 4.99 3.00
C ASP A 65 5.40 3.81 2.33
N LEU A 66 5.26 2.70 3.06
CA LEU A 66 4.55 1.51 2.64
C LEU A 66 3.67 1.03 3.80
N ALA A 67 2.36 1.16 3.65
CA ALA A 67 1.41 0.89 4.71
C ALA A 67 0.17 0.13 4.23
N LEU A 68 -0.42 -0.66 5.13
CA LEU A 68 -1.75 -1.23 4.99
C LEU A 68 -2.69 -0.57 5.98
N ASP A 69 -3.62 0.22 5.46
CA ASP A 69 -4.67 0.88 6.21
C ASP A 69 -5.95 0.04 6.16
N VAL A 70 -6.62 -0.10 7.30
CA VAL A 70 -7.86 -0.89 7.44
C VAL A 70 -9.02 0.03 7.76
N TYR A 71 -9.96 0.11 6.83
CA TYR A 71 -11.19 0.87 6.99
C TYR A 71 -12.33 -0.07 7.36
N GLN A 72 -12.91 0.14 8.53
CA GLN A 72 -14.11 -0.55 8.99
C GLN A 72 -15.27 0.42 8.89
N HIS A 73 -16.29 0.06 8.13
CA HIS A 73 -17.46 0.90 7.92
C HIS A 73 -17.11 2.33 7.46
N GLY A 74 -16.14 2.46 6.54
CA GLY A 74 -15.67 3.76 6.06
C GLY A 74 -14.86 4.59 7.07
N CYS A 75 -14.44 4.00 8.21
CA CYS A 75 -13.60 4.65 9.20
C CYS A 75 -12.23 3.97 9.29
N LEU A 76 -11.15 4.75 9.28
CA LEU A 76 -9.80 4.23 9.47
C LEU A 76 -9.64 3.67 10.89
N THR A 77 -9.37 2.37 11.02
CA THR A 77 -9.26 1.69 12.34
C THR A 77 -7.88 1.13 12.64
N ARG A 78 -7.08 0.86 11.61
CA ARG A 78 -5.67 0.45 11.74
C ARG A 78 -4.86 1.07 10.62
N SER A 79 -3.60 1.38 10.94
CA SER A 79 -2.57 1.71 9.97
C SER A 79 -1.34 0.91 10.33
N ILE A 80 -0.89 0.06 9.41
CA ILE A 80 0.16 -0.93 9.65
C ILE A 80 1.33 -0.60 8.73
N ASP A 81 2.47 -0.24 9.32
CA ASP A 81 3.73 -0.10 8.58
C ASP A 81 4.21 -1.48 8.09
N LEU A 82 4.36 -1.65 6.78
CA LEU A 82 4.71 -2.93 6.17
C LEU A 82 6.23 -3.17 6.10
N HIS A 83 7.06 -2.14 6.31
CA HIS A 83 8.51 -2.25 6.24
C HIS A 83 9.11 -3.40 7.07
N PRO A 84 8.74 -3.61 8.35
CA PRO A 84 9.36 -4.63 9.19
C PRO A 84 9.08 -6.08 8.74
N PHE A 85 8.16 -6.26 7.79
CA PHE A 85 7.75 -7.56 7.26
C PHE A 85 8.32 -7.83 5.87
N LEU A 86 9.03 -6.86 5.28
CA LEU A 86 9.61 -6.91 3.95
C LEU A 86 11.09 -7.33 4.00
N ALA A 87 11.49 -8.18 3.06
CA ALA A 87 12.88 -8.45 2.76
C ALA A 87 13.13 -8.50 1.25
N ILE A 88 14.26 -7.93 0.84
CA ILE A 88 14.73 -7.93 -0.55
C ILE A 88 16.06 -8.68 -0.60
N GLU A 89 16.15 -9.65 -1.50
CA GLU A 89 17.35 -10.43 -1.76
C GLU A 89 17.76 -10.22 -3.22
N VAL A 90 18.99 -9.75 -3.42
CA VAL A 90 19.62 -9.57 -4.73
C VAL A 90 20.87 -10.43 -4.75
N GLU A 91 21.07 -11.20 -5.82
CA GLU A 91 22.27 -12.02 -5.96
C GLU A 91 23.55 -11.16 -5.83
N GLY A 92 24.48 -11.59 -4.97
CA GLY A 92 25.74 -10.87 -4.72
C GLY A 92 25.67 -9.79 -3.64
N TYR A 93 24.48 -9.45 -3.13
CA TYR A 93 24.30 -8.45 -2.07
C TYR A 93 23.83 -9.07 -0.76
N PRO A 94 24.15 -8.46 0.40
CA PRO A 94 23.53 -8.83 1.66
C PRO A 94 22.01 -8.65 1.57
N ARG A 95 21.26 -9.52 2.27
CA ARG A 95 19.81 -9.41 2.42
C ARG A 95 19.45 -8.04 3.00
N ILE A 96 18.53 -7.35 2.34
CA ILE A 96 18.01 -6.05 2.78
C ILE A 96 16.72 -6.27 3.56
N THR A 97 16.61 -5.62 4.70
CA THR A 97 15.40 -5.57 5.56
C THR A 97 15.16 -4.15 6.01
N PHE A 98 14.04 -3.86 6.67
CA PHE A 98 13.69 -2.49 7.03
C PHE A 98 13.28 -2.38 8.49
N ALA A 99 13.78 -1.35 9.19
CA ALA A 99 13.32 -0.99 10.53
C ALA A 99 12.14 0.00 10.50
N GLY A 100 11.74 0.45 9.32
CA GLY A 100 10.73 1.47 9.05
C GLY A 100 11.05 2.25 7.75
N PRO A 101 10.26 3.27 7.41
CA PRO A 101 10.49 4.11 6.23
C PRO A 101 11.88 4.76 6.26
N GLY A 102 12.59 4.71 5.13
CA GLY A 102 13.94 5.27 4.99
C GLY A 102 15.00 4.65 5.89
N ARG A 103 14.75 3.45 6.44
CA ARG A 103 15.68 2.74 7.32
C ARG A 103 15.97 1.33 6.80
N PRO A 104 16.55 1.20 5.58
CA PRO A 104 17.05 -0.09 5.12
C PRO A 104 18.22 -0.55 6.00
N LEU A 105 18.30 -1.85 6.22
CA LEU A 105 19.35 -2.54 6.94
C LEU A 105 19.98 -3.59 6.02
N GLY A 106 21.26 -3.89 6.23
CA GLY A 106 21.99 -4.90 5.46
C GLY A 106 22.82 -4.33 4.30
N HIS A 107 22.44 -3.18 3.77
CA HIS A 107 23.20 -2.46 2.74
C HIS A 107 23.20 -0.95 3.03
N ASP A 108 24.35 -0.31 2.85
CA ASP A 108 24.52 1.14 2.97
C ASP A 108 24.56 1.76 1.58
N PHE A 109 23.39 2.20 1.11
CA PHE A 109 23.21 2.76 -0.23
C PHE A 109 23.99 4.06 -0.44
N SER A 110 24.18 4.88 0.60
CA SER A 110 24.91 6.15 0.47
C SER A 110 26.40 5.90 0.22
N SER A 111 26.99 4.96 0.96
CA SER A 111 28.38 4.56 0.73
C SER A 111 28.59 3.83 -0.60
N ASP A 112 27.55 3.16 -1.13
CA ASP A 112 27.61 2.46 -2.42
C ASP A 112 27.66 3.42 -3.61
N GLU A 113 26.81 4.46 -3.62
CA GLU A 113 26.83 5.51 -4.65
C GLU A 113 28.18 6.24 -4.72
N GLU A 114 28.77 6.56 -3.56
CA GLU A 114 30.07 7.26 -3.51
C GLU A 114 31.23 6.44 -4.08
N ARG A 115 31.11 5.10 -4.12
CA ARG A 115 32.19 4.20 -4.57
C ARG A 115 32.34 4.10 -6.07
N GLY A 116 31.35 4.55 -6.85
CA GLY A 116 31.45 4.68 -8.31
C GLY A 116 32.01 3.43 -9.01
N ALA A 117 31.42 2.27 -8.72
CA ALA A 117 31.83 1.01 -9.34
C ALA A 117 31.54 1.02 -10.86
N ASP A 118 32.36 0.32 -11.64
CA ASP A 118 32.26 0.25 -13.12
C ASP A 118 30.90 -0.30 -13.61
N ASP A 119 30.14 -0.98 -12.74
CA ASP A 119 28.83 -1.59 -12.96
C ASP A 119 27.63 -0.77 -12.42
N GLY A 120 27.88 0.37 -11.77
CA GLY A 120 26.84 1.22 -11.17
C GLY A 120 26.48 0.81 -9.73
N SER A 121 25.90 1.73 -8.97
CA SER A 121 25.45 1.43 -7.60
C SER A 121 24.19 0.56 -7.59
N LEU A 122 23.89 -0.11 -6.48
CA LEU A 122 22.68 -0.91 -6.35
C LEU A 122 21.40 -0.05 -6.52
N SER A 123 21.43 1.20 -6.07
CA SER A 123 20.32 2.15 -6.30
C SER A 123 20.14 2.46 -7.79
N ASP A 124 21.22 2.69 -8.54
CA ASP A 124 21.16 2.87 -10.00
C ASP A 124 20.60 1.65 -10.71
N LEU A 125 21.03 0.45 -10.30
CA LEU A 125 20.59 -0.80 -10.89
C LEU A 125 19.10 -1.06 -10.65
N PHE A 126 18.57 -0.74 -9.47
CA PHE A 126 17.13 -0.75 -9.20
C PHE A 126 16.39 0.28 -10.05
N PHE A 127 16.89 1.52 -10.10
CA PHE A 127 16.27 2.59 -10.89
C PHE A 127 16.17 2.25 -12.39
N MET A 128 17.21 1.62 -12.94
CA MET A 128 17.24 1.17 -14.34
C MET A 128 16.41 -0.10 -14.60
N GLY A 129 15.87 -0.76 -13.56
CA GLY A 129 15.18 -2.04 -13.69
C GLY A 129 16.10 -3.21 -14.07
N ALA A 130 17.43 -3.06 -13.92
CA ALA A 130 18.41 -4.04 -14.36
C ALA A 130 18.39 -5.34 -13.54
N LEU A 131 17.79 -5.30 -12.34
CA LEU A 131 17.81 -6.39 -11.36
C LEU A 131 16.46 -7.09 -11.16
N GLU A 132 15.41 -6.73 -11.91
CA GLU A 132 14.05 -7.26 -11.67
C GLU A 132 14.01 -8.80 -11.68
N GLN A 133 14.77 -9.44 -12.58
CA GLN A 133 14.83 -10.91 -12.67
C GLN A 133 15.77 -11.56 -11.64
N ALA A 134 16.67 -10.78 -11.04
CA ALA A 134 17.65 -11.23 -10.04
C ALA A 134 17.24 -10.87 -8.61
N THR A 135 16.11 -10.18 -8.45
CA THR A 135 15.58 -9.71 -7.17
C THR A 135 14.47 -10.63 -6.72
N THR A 136 14.56 -11.14 -5.49
CA THR A 136 13.47 -11.84 -4.82
C THR A 136 12.99 -10.99 -3.67
N VAL A 137 11.68 -10.76 -3.60
CA VAL A 137 11.04 -10.02 -2.53
C VAL A 137 10.15 -10.96 -1.73
N THR A 138 10.27 -10.90 -0.40
CA THR A 138 9.44 -11.69 0.51
C THR A 138 8.71 -10.76 1.47
N VAL A 139 7.40 -11.00 1.64
CA VAL A 139 6.56 -10.35 2.65
C VAL A 139 6.08 -11.42 3.63
N ASP A 140 6.41 -11.25 4.91
CA ASP A 140 5.99 -12.17 5.97
C ASP A 140 4.57 -11.85 6.45
N TRP A 141 3.59 -12.30 5.67
CA TRP A 141 2.16 -12.07 5.95
C TRP A 141 1.66 -12.68 7.25
N ASP A 142 2.30 -13.75 7.73
CA ASP A 142 1.90 -14.42 8.98
C ASP A 142 2.21 -13.58 10.22
N ARG A 143 3.12 -12.60 10.09
CA ARG A 143 3.46 -11.65 11.16
C ARG A 143 2.66 -10.35 11.11
N ILE A 144 1.86 -10.15 10.05
CA ILE A 144 1.03 -8.96 9.87
C ILE A 144 -0.33 -9.21 10.53
N ASP A 145 -0.60 -8.52 11.63
CA ASP A 145 -1.91 -8.55 12.31
C ASP A 145 -2.91 -7.61 11.60
N ALA A 146 -3.31 -7.99 10.37
CA ALA A 146 -4.33 -7.28 9.61
C ALA A 146 -5.72 -7.87 9.94
N PRO A 147 -6.59 -7.12 10.65
CA PRO A 147 -7.91 -7.62 11.00
C PRO A 147 -8.78 -7.83 9.75
N ALA A 148 -9.65 -8.85 9.80
CA ALA A 148 -10.66 -9.08 8.78
C ALA A 148 -11.64 -7.89 8.68
N LEU A 149 -12.13 -7.61 7.48
CA LEU A 149 -13.17 -6.61 7.28
C LEU A 149 -14.49 -7.05 7.92
N ARG A 150 -15.17 -6.11 8.57
CA ARG A 150 -16.44 -6.30 9.25
C ARG A 150 -17.57 -5.72 8.40
N GLY A 151 -18.75 -6.35 8.45
CA GLY A 151 -19.87 -5.97 7.60
C GLY A 151 -19.65 -6.30 6.13
N GLU A 152 -20.18 -5.46 5.24
CA GLU A 152 -20.04 -5.62 3.79
C GLU A 152 -18.72 -5.02 3.28
N PRO A 153 -17.84 -5.83 2.65
CA PRO A 153 -16.65 -5.31 1.98
C PRO A 153 -16.99 -4.51 0.72
N ALA A 154 -16.15 -3.53 0.40
CA ALA A 154 -16.24 -2.82 -0.87
C ALA A 154 -15.92 -3.75 -2.06
N LEU A 155 -16.59 -3.52 -3.18
CA LEU A 155 -16.50 -4.28 -4.43
C LEU A 155 -16.24 -3.35 -5.62
N PRO A 156 -15.78 -3.89 -6.76
CA PRO A 156 -15.66 -3.11 -7.99
C PRO A 156 -16.95 -2.37 -8.35
N GLY A 157 -16.84 -1.05 -8.57
CA GLY A 157 -17.96 -0.16 -8.87
C GLY A 157 -18.52 0.59 -7.66
N ASP A 158 -18.09 0.26 -6.44
CA ASP A 158 -18.44 1.02 -5.23
C ASP A 158 -17.62 2.31 -5.10
N LEU A 159 -18.22 3.28 -4.40
CA LEU A 159 -17.50 4.42 -3.81
C LEU A 159 -17.37 4.17 -2.31
N VAL A 160 -16.17 4.39 -1.76
CA VAL A 160 -15.86 4.24 -0.34
C VAL A 160 -15.65 5.59 0.32
N ILE A 161 -15.79 5.65 1.65
CA ILE A 161 -15.42 6.82 2.44
C ILE A 161 -13.96 6.68 2.82
N PHE A 162 -13.12 7.55 2.25
CA PHE A 162 -11.69 7.57 2.43
C PHE A 162 -11.24 8.78 3.26
N GLY A 163 -10.18 8.59 4.06
CA GLY A 163 -9.62 9.59 4.96
C GLY A 163 -10.21 9.59 6.37
N GLY A 164 -10.04 10.71 7.09
CA GLY A 164 -10.47 10.85 8.48
C GLY A 164 -9.42 10.37 9.50
N PRO A 165 -9.67 10.62 10.80
CA PRO A 165 -8.76 10.21 11.86
C PRO A 165 -8.82 8.70 12.10
N LEU A 166 -7.75 8.15 12.68
CA LEU A 166 -7.73 6.80 13.23
C LEU A 166 -8.71 6.73 14.42
N VAL A 167 -9.65 5.79 14.37
CA VAL A 167 -10.63 5.52 15.41
C VAL A 167 -10.57 4.07 15.88
N THR A 168 -11.17 3.78 17.03
CA THR A 168 -11.31 2.41 17.51
C THR A 168 -12.37 1.63 16.74
N ASP A 169 -12.28 0.31 16.82
CA ASP A 169 -13.26 -0.58 16.21
C ASP A 169 -14.69 -0.33 16.71
N ALA A 170 -14.84 -0.02 18.01
CA ALA A 170 -16.13 0.27 18.63
C ALA A 170 -16.71 1.63 18.19
N GLU A 171 -15.85 2.63 17.98
CA GLU A 171 -16.26 3.93 17.44
C GLU A 171 -16.74 3.79 15.99
N ALA A 172 -16.04 2.99 15.17
CA ALA A 172 -16.45 2.69 13.81
C ALA A 172 -17.82 1.97 13.76
N ASP A 173 -18.03 0.97 14.61
CA ASP A 173 -19.31 0.25 14.69
C ASP A 173 -20.46 1.18 15.12
N THR A 174 -20.22 2.00 16.14
CA THR A 174 -21.20 2.99 16.61
C THR A 174 -21.54 3.99 15.52
N ALA A 175 -20.54 4.43 14.75
CA ALA A 175 -20.74 5.35 13.64
C ALA A 175 -21.53 4.68 12.50
N ALA A 176 -21.32 3.39 12.25
CA ALA A 176 -22.08 2.63 11.25
C ALA A 176 -23.57 2.50 11.60
N GLU A 177 -23.90 2.39 12.89
CA GLU A 177 -25.29 2.28 13.37
C GLU A 177 -26.05 3.62 13.39
N GLN A 178 -25.35 4.73 13.62
CA GLN A 178 -25.96 6.03 13.92
C GLN A 178 -25.97 7.01 12.74
N ALA A 179 -25.04 6.89 11.81
CA ALA A 179 -24.87 7.87 10.75
C ALA A 179 -25.80 7.62 9.56
N PRO A 180 -26.32 8.67 8.92
CA PRO A 180 -26.92 8.52 7.60
C PRO A 180 -25.89 8.02 6.59
N ASP A 181 -26.35 7.30 5.57
CA ASP A 181 -25.54 6.90 4.42
C ASP A 181 -24.80 8.12 3.84
N GLU A 182 -23.48 8.14 3.98
CA GLU A 182 -22.61 9.22 3.57
C GLU A 182 -21.97 8.88 2.23
N ALA A 183 -22.12 9.77 1.24
CA ALA A 183 -21.59 9.59 -0.11
C ALA A 183 -20.09 9.24 -0.07
N GLY A 184 -19.74 8.06 -0.60
CA GLY A 184 -18.35 7.70 -0.81
C GLY A 184 -17.64 8.73 -1.70
N ASN A 185 -16.37 8.98 -1.41
CA ASN A 185 -15.55 10.02 -2.05
C ASN A 185 -14.41 9.44 -2.90
N LEU A 186 -14.15 8.13 -2.83
CA LEU A 186 -13.09 7.46 -3.57
C LEU A 186 -13.60 6.16 -4.21
N GLY A 187 -13.19 5.87 -5.45
CA GLY A 187 -13.58 4.64 -6.13
C GLY A 187 -12.79 3.43 -5.64
N TYR A 188 -13.46 2.27 -5.60
CA TYR A 188 -12.76 0.99 -5.52
C TYR A 188 -11.80 0.84 -6.71
N GLY A 189 -10.55 0.44 -6.47
CA GLY A 189 -9.57 0.24 -7.54
C GLY A 189 -8.19 0.79 -7.21
N TYR A 190 -7.38 0.98 -8.25
CA TYR A 190 -6.10 1.68 -8.18
C TYR A 190 -6.36 3.19 -8.30
N VAL A 191 -5.72 3.96 -7.43
CA VAL A 191 -5.72 5.41 -7.48
C VAL A 191 -4.29 5.88 -7.33
N ASP A 192 -3.89 6.80 -8.21
CA ASP A 192 -2.64 7.53 -8.09
C ASP A 192 -3.01 9.01 -7.96
N PHE A 193 -2.74 9.59 -6.79
CA PHE A 193 -3.09 10.99 -6.54
C PHE A 193 -2.15 11.98 -7.23
N GLU A 194 -1.06 11.50 -7.83
CA GLU A 194 -0.09 12.30 -8.57
C GLU A 194 -0.22 12.17 -10.10
N ALA A 195 -1.10 11.29 -10.61
CA ALA A 195 -1.29 11.03 -12.04
C ALA A 195 -2.04 12.13 -12.81
#